data_AF-A0A9D6RKQ3-F1
#
_entry.id   AF-A0A9D6RKQ3-F1
#
_cell.length_a   1.000
_cell.length_b   1.000
_cell.length_c   1.000
_cell.angle_alpha   90.00
_cell.angle_beta   90.00
_cell.angle_gamma   90.00
#
_symmetry.space_group_name_H-M   'P 1'
#
loop_
_entity.id
_entity.type
_entity.pdbx_description
1 polymer ?
#
loop_
_entity_poly.entity_id
_entity_poly.type
_entity_poly.pdbx_seq_one_letter_code
_entity_poly.pdbx_strand_id
1 'polypeptide(L)'
;MRILRWIVIALILGGCGPTYTETLASVSPDGKYRAKLLDRSRNMIRIDRNFRVAIEAEGETIQVLELSPDEGAEGAERFLWSVDSQHLLLVGRNFLTEGDAALAGGEKLYLLYHVPARRLWFNGRTAGERFGPELLKTIPFAEPLVFEETEPGE
;
A
#
# COMPACT_ATOMS: atom_id res chain seq x y z
N MET A 1 -33.28 36.61 43.26
CA MET A 1 -32.38 35.50 43.65
C MET A 1 -32.95 34.19 43.12
N ARG A 2 -32.45 33.67 42.00
CA ARG A 2 -32.60 32.25 41.58
C ARG A 2 -31.61 32.00 40.45
N ILE A 3 -30.72 31.05 40.71
CA ILE A 3 -29.44 30.85 40.04
C ILE A 3 -29.64 30.07 38.74
N LEU A 4 -28.99 30.61 37.71
CA LEU A 4 -28.82 30.11 36.35
C LEU A 4 -28.21 28.70 36.37
N ARG A 5 -28.94 27.67 35.91
CA ARG A 5 -28.41 26.31 35.71
C ARG A 5 -27.89 26.20 34.28
N TRP A 6 -26.59 26.43 34.09
CA TRP A 6 -25.91 26.08 32.86
C TRP A 6 -25.72 24.56 32.82
N ILE A 7 -26.46 23.90 31.94
CA ILE A 7 -26.18 22.51 31.57
C ILE A 7 -25.05 22.56 30.53
N VAL A 8 -23.84 22.18 30.94
CA VAL A 8 -22.71 21.91 30.03
C VAL A 8 -22.89 20.47 29.55
N ILE A 9 -23.47 20.28 28.36
CA ILE A 9 -23.40 18.99 27.66
C ILE A 9 -22.03 18.95 26.98
N ALA A 10 -21.06 18.33 27.65
CA ALA A 10 -19.81 17.95 27.03
C ALA A 10 -20.11 16.83 26.01
N LEU A 11 -20.15 17.20 24.74
CA LEU A 11 -20.10 16.28 23.61
C LEU A 11 -18.73 15.58 23.61
N ILE A 12 -18.63 14.43 24.27
CA ILE A 12 -17.54 13.48 24.04
C ILE A 12 -17.88 12.70 22.76
N LEU A 13 -17.73 13.37 21.61
CA LEU A 13 -17.62 12.70 20.31
C LEU A 13 -16.14 12.54 19.97
N GLY A 14 -15.40 11.88 20.86
CA GLY A 14 -14.08 11.34 20.53
C GLY A 14 -14.31 10.11 19.67
N GLY A 15 -14.48 10.31 18.36
CA GLY A 15 -14.73 9.25 17.39
C GLY A 15 -13.69 8.14 17.53
N CYS A 16 -14.17 6.95 17.90
CA CYS A 16 -13.39 5.72 17.91
C CYS A 16 -13.19 5.26 16.45
N GLY A 17 -12.39 6.02 15.69
CA GLY A 17 -12.03 5.68 14.32
C GLY A 17 -11.25 4.36 14.26
N PRO A 18 -11.21 3.70 13.09
CA PRO A 18 -10.38 2.51 12.93
C PRO A 18 -8.92 2.84 13.22
N THR A 19 -8.31 2.06 14.12
CA THR A 19 -6.89 2.14 14.45
C THR A 19 -6.08 1.40 13.39
N TYR A 20 -5.12 2.08 12.79
CA TYR A 20 -4.17 1.47 11.86
C TYR A 20 -2.84 1.22 12.56
N THR A 21 -2.21 0.09 12.28
CA THR A 21 -0.89 -0.29 12.79
C THR A 21 0.08 -0.38 11.62
N GLU A 22 1.26 0.23 11.76
CA GLU A 22 2.33 0.08 10.78
C GLU A 22 2.86 -1.35 10.82
N THR A 23 2.75 -2.07 9.70
CA THR A 23 3.23 -3.46 9.55
C THR A 23 4.49 -3.55 8.69
N LEU A 24 4.71 -2.58 7.82
CA LEU A 24 5.88 -2.48 6.97
C LEU A 24 6.21 -1.00 6.73
N ALA A 25 7.50 -0.68 6.64
CA ALA A 25 7.94 0.62 6.16
C ALA A 25 9.20 0.48 5.32
N SER A 26 9.39 1.42 4.39
CA SER A 26 10.59 1.49 3.55
C SER A 26 10.90 2.95 3.20
N VAL A 27 12.18 3.29 3.14
CA VAL A 27 12.68 4.63 2.83
C VAL A 27 13.26 4.61 1.41
N SER A 28 12.98 5.65 0.63
CA SER A 28 13.52 5.78 -0.73
C SER A 28 15.05 5.91 -0.72
N PRO A 29 15.76 5.52 -1.80
CA PRO A 29 17.23 5.57 -1.86
C PRO A 29 17.84 6.95 -1.54
N ASP A 30 17.17 8.02 -1.94
CA ASP A 30 17.58 9.41 -1.65
C ASP A 30 17.15 9.93 -0.26
N GLY A 31 16.46 9.11 0.53
CA GLY A 31 16.01 9.43 1.88
C GLY A 31 14.83 10.42 1.96
N LYS A 32 14.29 10.88 0.83
CA LYS A 32 13.23 11.92 0.83
C LYS A 32 11.85 11.38 1.11
N TYR A 33 11.59 10.12 0.79
CA TYR A 33 10.27 9.51 0.93
C TYR A 33 10.29 8.34 1.91
N ARG A 34 9.21 8.19 2.68
CA ARG A 34 8.95 7.00 3.50
C ARG A 34 7.59 6.42 3.13
N ALA A 35 7.60 5.18 2.65
CA ALA A 35 6.39 4.40 2.43
C ALA A 35 6.07 3.59 3.70
N LYS A 36 4.79 3.51 4.06
CA LYS A 36 4.28 2.67 5.15
C LYS A 36 3.11 1.84 4.67
N LEU A 37 3.08 0.58 5.06
CA LEU A 37 1.91 -0.26 5.02
C LEU A 37 1.25 -0.20 6.39
N LEU A 38 -0.01 0.24 6.42
CA LEU A 38 -0.78 0.45 7.62
C LEU A 38 -1.95 -0.52 7.60
N ASP A 39 -1.93 -1.54 8.44
CA ASP A 39 -3.01 -2.53 8.53
C ASP A 39 -4.10 -2.05 9.50
N ARG A 40 -5.38 -2.23 9.13
CA ARG A 40 -6.50 -1.87 9.98
C ARG A 40 -6.60 -2.88 11.11
N SER A 41 -6.02 -2.55 12.26
CA SER A 41 -6.02 -3.33 13.49
C SER A 41 -7.42 -3.39 14.13
N ARG A 42 -8.39 -4.05 13.48
CA ARG A 42 -9.63 -4.57 14.07
C ARG A 42 -10.22 -5.60 13.10
N ASN A 43 -9.93 -6.87 13.30
CA ASN A 43 -10.90 -7.96 13.30
C ASN A 43 -10.16 -9.26 13.69
N MET A 44 -10.66 -9.98 14.69
CA MET A 44 -10.13 -11.31 15.09
C MET A 44 -10.27 -12.37 13.98
N ILE A 45 -10.84 -11.99 12.84
CA ILE A 45 -11.14 -12.82 11.67
C ILE A 45 -10.31 -12.25 10.51
N ARG A 46 -9.15 -12.86 10.24
CA ARG A 46 -8.12 -12.44 9.26
C ARG A 46 -8.51 -12.66 7.79
N ILE A 47 -9.81 -12.63 7.47
CA ILE A 47 -10.27 -13.04 6.13
C ILE A 47 -10.25 -11.85 5.16
N ASP A 48 -10.63 -10.65 5.63
CA ASP A 48 -10.71 -9.44 4.81
C ASP A 48 -9.71 -8.40 5.36
N ARG A 49 -8.58 -8.24 4.64
CA ARG A 49 -7.53 -7.29 5.03
C ARG A 49 -7.71 -5.99 4.29
N ASN A 50 -7.92 -4.94 5.06
CA ASN A 50 -7.94 -3.57 4.58
C ASN A 50 -6.67 -2.88 5.08
N PHE A 51 -5.80 -2.46 4.16
CA PHE A 51 -4.62 -1.70 4.52
C PHE A 51 -4.53 -0.39 3.76
N ARG A 52 -3.69 0.50 4.26
CA ARG A 52 -3.33 1.73 3.59
C ARG A 52 -1.87 1.72 3.23
N VAL A 53 -1.53 2.25 2.08
CA VAL A 53 -0.16 2.67 1.77
C VAL A 53 -0.09 4.18 2.00
N ALA A 54 0.67 4.60 3.00
CA ALA A 54 0.95 6.01 3.26
C ALA A 54 2.35 6.36 2.76
N ILE A 55 2.47 7.49 2.06
CA ILE A 55 3.75 8.02 1.58
C ILE A 55 3.98 9.35 2.27
N GLU A 56 5.13 9.48 2.91
CA GLU A 56 5.55 10.68 3.61
C GLU A 56 6.74 11.33 2.93
N ALA A 57 6.81 12.66 2.98
CA ALA A 57 7.97 13.47 2.64
C ALA A 57 8.18 14.48 3.77
N GLU A 58 9.41 14.61 4.27
CA GLU A 58 9.77 15.58 5.33
C GLU A 58 8.90 15.48 6.61
N GLY A 59 8.37 14.28 6.90
CA GLY A 59 7.51 14.03 8.06
C GLY A 59 6.02 14.33 7.83
N GLU A 60 5.64 14.79 6.63
CA GLU A 60 4.25 15.01 6.25
C GLU A 60 3.74 13.89 5.33
N THR A 61 2.51 13.43 5.55
CA THR A 61 1.85 12.48 4.65
C THR A 61 1.40 13.20 3.38
N ILE A 62 2.00 12.85 2.24
CA ILE A 62 1.68 13.44 0.93
C ILE A 62 0.66 12.62 0.14
N GLN A 63 0.50 11.34 0.48
CA GLN A 63 -0.47 10.43 -0.14
C GLN A 63 -0.89 9.34 0.83
N VAL A 64 -2.18 9.01 0.81
CA VAL A 64 -2.73 7.78 1.40
C VAL A 64 -3.48 7.03 0.31
N LEU A 65 -3.18 5.76 0.13
CA LEU A 65 -3.85 4.86 -0.80
C LEU A 65 -4.59 3.82 0.04
N GLU A 66 -5.92 3.86 0.03
CA GLU A 66 -6.74 2.85 0.70
C GLU A 66 -6.91 1.64 -0.22
N LEU A 67 -6.55 0.46 0.27
CA LEU A 67 -6.47 -0.76 -0.52
C LEU A 67 -7.17 -1.88 0.24
N SER A 68 -8.02 -2.61 -0.48
CA SER A 68 -8.73 -3.79 0.01
C SER A 68 -8.34 -4.97 -0.89
N PRO A 69 -7.13 -5.55 -0.73
CA PRO A 69 -6.90 -6.87 -1.27
C PRO A 69 -7.75 -7.82 -0.46
N ASP A 70 -8.85 -8.26 -1.05
CA ASP A 70 -9.89 -9.02 -0.36
C ASP A 70 -9.41 -10.29 0.37
N GLU A 71 -8.16 -10.76 0.23
CA GLU A 71 -7.70 -12.00 0.86
C GLU A 71 -6.18 -11.97 1.12
N GLY A 72 -5.73 -12.64 2.19
CA GLY A 72 -4.31 -12.99 2.41
C GLY A 72 -3.81 -12.87 3.86
N ALA A 73 -2.81 -13.66 4.25
CA ALA A 73 -2.14 -13.49 5.55
C ALA A 73 -1.16 -12.30 5.52
N GLU A 74 -1.00 -11.61 6.65
CA GLU A 74 0.04 -10.59 6.86
C GLU A 74 1.46 -11.16 6.70
N GLY A 75 2.41 -10.32 6.25
CA GLY A 75 3.85 -10.55 6.43
C GLY A 75 4.58 -11.10 5.20
N ALA A 76 3.94 -11.11 4.03
CA ALA A 76 4.57 -11.49 2.76
C ALA A 76 4.76 -10.30 1.82
N GLU A 77 4.50 -9.08 2.29
CA GLU A 77 4.60 -7.84 1.54
C GLU A 77 5.97 -7.20 1.67
N ARG A 78 6.42 -6.54 0.60
CA ARG A 78 7.59 -5.66 0.65
C ARG A 78 7.47 -4.51 -0.33
N PHE A 79 8.16 -3.43 0.00
CA PHE A 79 8.31 -2.27 -0.86
C PHE A 79 9.62 -2.33 -1.62
N LEU A 80 9.56 -1.99 -2.89
CA LEU A 80 10.68 -1.92 -3.82
C LEU A 80 10.72 -0.51 -4.40
N TRP A 81 11.81 0.20 -4.15
CA TRP A 81 12.01 1.54 -4.70
C TRP A 81 12.82 1.49 -6.00
N SER A 82 12.50 2.39 -6.92
CA SER A 82 13.42 2.71 -8.01
C SER A 82 14.67 3.41 -7.48
N VAL A 83 15.79 3.22 -8.16
CA VAL A 83 17.10 3.83 -7.86
C VAL A 83 17.02 5.35 -7.83
N ASP A 84 16.16 5.94 -8.67
CA ASP A 84 15.92 7.38 -8.75
C ASP A 84 14.88 7.91 -7.73
N SER A 85 14.41 7.05 -6.81
CA SER A 85 13.36 7.36 -5.82
C SER A 85 12.02 7.81 -6.39
N GLN A 86 11.78 7.67 -7.70
CA GLN A 86 10.55 8.17 -8.32
C GLN A 86 9.39 7.17 -8.26
N HIS A 87 9.69 5.87 -8.16
CA HIS A 87 8.71 4.80 -8.19
C HIS A 87 8.78 3.95 -6.93
N LEU A 88 7.59 3.60 -6.42
CA LEU A 88 7.38 2.66 -5.34
C LEU A 88 6.56 1.49 -5.88
N LEU A 89 7.09 0.29 -5.80
CA LEU A 89 6.40 -0.96 -6.10
C LEU A 89 6.10 -1.70 -4.80
N LEU A 90 4.84 -2.12 -4.63
CA LEU A 90 4.41 -3.02 -3.57
C LEU A 90 4.15 -4.40 -4.18
N VAL A 91 4.86 -5.40 -3.67
CA VAL A 91 4.70 -6.81 -4.05
C VAL A 91 4.38 -7.66 -2.83
N GLY A 92 3.79 -8.83 -3.08
CA GLY A 92 3.54 -9.80 -2.02
C GLY A 92 2.91 -11.09 -2.53
N ARG A 93 3.17 -12.19 -1.82
CA ARG A 93 2.71 -13.54 -2.25
C ARG A 93 1.21 -13.74 -2.08
N ASN A 94 0.62 -13.05 -1.11
CA ASN A 94 -0.76 -13.27 -0.70
C ASN A 94 -1.75 -12.33 -1.39
N PHE A 95 -1.30 -11.47 -2.31
CA PHE A 95 -2.20 -10.57 -3.01
C PHE A 95 -3.08 -11.32 -4.02
N LEU A 96 -4.29 -10.81 -4.21
CA LEU A 96 -5.18 -11.24 -5.27
C LEU A 96 -5.11 -10.20 -6.39
N THR A 97 -4.40 -10.54 -7.46
CA THR A 97 -4.16 -9.67 -8.61
C THR A 97 -4.83 -10.23 -9.86
N GLU A 98 -5.25 -9.36 -10.77
CA GLU A 98 -5.68 -9.74 -12.11
C GLU A 98 -4.47 -9.72 -13.05
N GLY A 99 -4.22 -10.82 -13.74
CA GLY A 99 -3.05 -11.05 -14.58
C GLY A 99 -1.96 -11.86 -13.87
N ASP A 100 -1.24 -12.66 -14.66
CA ASP A 100 -0.27 -13.65 -14.16
C ASP A 100 1.14 -13.07 -13.90
N ALA A 101 1.26 -11.75 -13.76
CA ALA A 101 2.56 -11.14 -13.56
C ALA A 101 3.05 -11.34 -12.11
N ALA A 102 3.93 -12.32 -11.93
CA ALA A 102 4.62 -12.62 -10.69
C ALA A 102 6.15 -12.50 -10.85
N LEU A 103 6.83 -12.18 -9.76
CA LEU A 103 8.27 -12.35 -9.63
C LEU A 103 8.58 -13.84 -9.45
N ALA A 104 9.78 -14.28 -9.82
CA ALA A 104 10.23 -15.67 -9.73
C ALA A 104 10.14 -16.28 -8.31
N GLY A 105 10.01 -15.44 -7.28
CA GLY A 105 9.76 -15.86 -5.89
C GLY A 105 8.28 -16.07 -5.53
N GLY A 106 7.37 -16.08 -6.52
CA GLY A 106 5.92 -16.18 -6.37
C GLY A 106 5.25 -14.90 -5.84
N GLU A 107 5.99 -13.78 -5.79
CA GLU A 107 5.46 -12.50 -5.33
C GLU A 107 4.68 -11.83 -6.45
N LYS A 108 3.43 -11.46 -6.19
CA LYS A 108 2.57 -10.83 -7.19
C LYS A 108 2.79 -9.33 -7.20
N LEU A 109 2.72 -8.75 -8.39
CA LEU A 109 2.79 -7.30 -8.59
C LEU A 109 1.45 -6.68 -8.22
N TYR A 110 1.40 -5.88 -7.15
CA TYR A 110 0.12 -5.36 -6.65
C TYR A 110 -0.10 -3.89 -6.98
N LEU A 111 0.87 -3.04 -6.65
CA LEU A 111 0.74 -1.59 -6.81
C LEU A 111 2.06 -0.98 -7.25
N LEU A 112 2.01 -0.12 -8.26
CA LEU A 112 3.11 0.74 -8.67
C LEU A 112 2.67 2.19 -8.54
N TYR A 113 3.47 3.00 -7.86
CA TYR A 113 3.18 4.42 -7.66
C TYR A 113 4.35 5.28 -8.09
N HIS A 114 4.09 6.24 -8.96
CA HIS A 114 5.06 7.26 -9.35
C HIS A 114 4.84 8.51 -8.49
N VAL A 115 5.78 8.76 -7.57
CA VAL A 115 5.66 9.77 -6.52
C VAL A 115 5.52 11.19 -7.08
N PRO A 116 6.38 11.66 -8.00
CA PRO A 116 6.32 13.04 -8.47
C PRO A 116 5.03 13.37 -9.22
N ALA A 117 4.56 12.45 -10.08
CA ALA A 117 3.33 12.67 -10.86
C ALA A 117 2.06 12.22 -10.13
N ARG A 118 2.18 11.67 -8.91
CA ARG A 118 1.09 11.07 -8.14
C ARG A 118 0.25 10.08 -8.96
N ARG A 119 0.92 9.30 -9.81
CA ARG A 119 0.27 8.33 -10.70
C ARG A 119 0.30 6.95 -10.08
N LEU A 120 -0.83 6.26 -10.14
CA LEU A 120 -1.05 4.95 -9.56
C LEU A 120 -1.39 3.95 -10.67
N TRP A 121 -0.65 2.84 -10.70
CA TRP A 121 -1.07 1.62 -11.36
C TRP A 121 -1.39 0.56 -10.32
N PHE A 122 -2.42 -0.22 -10.58
CA PHE A 122 -2.99 -1.13 -9.61
C PHE A 122 -3.43 -2.43 -10.26
N ASN A 123 -2.96 -3.54 -9.72
CA ASN A 123 -3.23 -4.88 -10.25
C ASN A 123 -4.24 -5.67 -9.40
N GLY A 124 -4.87 -5.11 -8.36
CA GLY A 124 -5.98 -5.77 -7.64
C GLY A 124 -7.31 -5.77 -8.40
N ARG A 125 -8.38 -6.35 -7.85
CA ARG A 125 -9.68 -6.51 -8.56
C ARG A 125 -10.44 -5.22 -8.90
N THR A 126 -10.11 -4.11 -8.27
CA THR A 126 -10.82 -2.84 -8.51
C THR A 126 -10.34 -2.15 -9.79
N ALA A 127 -11.17 -1.25 -10.32
CA ALA A 127 -10.86 -0.49 -11.53
C ALA A 127 -9.61 0.40 -11.32
N GLY A 128 -8.67 0.33 -12.25
CA GLY A 128 -7.43 1.11 -12.24
C GLY A 128 -6.59 0.87 -13.49
N GLU A 129 -5.57 1.70 -13.70
CA GLU A 129 -4.59 1.46 -14.77
C GLU A 129 -3.72 0.26 -14.38
N ARG A 130 -3.68 -0.76 -15.23
CA ARG A 130 -2.89 -1.98 -15.00
C ARG A 130 -1.44 -1.77 -15.38
N PHE A 131 -0.55 -2.59 -14.84
CA PHE A 131 0.86 -2.61 -15.23
C PHE A 131 1.39 -4.04 -15.26
N GLY A 132 2.41 -4.27 -16.09
CA GLY A 132 3.05 -5.57 -16.25
C GLY A 132 4.56 -5.48 -16.33
N PRO A 133 5.24 -6.61 -16.57
CA PRO A 133 6.70 -6.70 -16.61
C PRO A 133 7.33 -5.72 -17.59
N GLU A 134 6.70 -5.47 -18.73
CA GLU A 134 7.23 -4.56 -19.76
C GLU A 134 7.42 -3.12 -19.25
N LEU A 135 6.48 -2.59 -18.47
CA LEU A 135 6.66 -1.28 -17.84
C LEU A 135 7.76 -1.33 -16.77
N LEU A 136 7.78 -2.38 -15.95
CA LEU A 136 8.75 -2.51 -14.87
C LEU A 136 10.19 -2.67 -15.37
N LYS A 137 10.40 -3.30 -16.54
CA LYS A 137 11.71 -3.39 -17.21
C LYS A 137 12.28 -2.01 -17.59
N THR A 138 11.44 -0.99 -17.73
CA THR A 138 11.88 0.39 -18.01
C THR A 138 12.25 1.19 -16.76
N ILE A 139 11.96 0.67 -15.57
CA ILE A 139 12.19 1.35 -14.30
C ILE A 139 13.39 0.67 -13.60
N PRO A 140 14.47 1.40 -13.30
CA PRO A 140 15.62 0.81 -12.63
C PRO A 140 15.31 0.64 -11.14
N PHE A 141 14.88 -0.55 -10.72
CA PHE A 141 14.69 -0.86 -9.30
C PHE A 141 16.02 -1.07 -8.57
N ALA A 142 16.08 -0.64 -7.31
CA ALA A 142 17.29 -0.81 -6.47
C ALA A 142 17.62 -2.30 -6.25
N GLU A 143 16.59 -3.13 -6.19
CA GLU A 143 16.69 -4.58 -6.25
C GLU A 143 16.28 -5.07 -7.65
N PRO A 144 17.08 -5.92 -8.31
CA PRO A 144 16.71 -6.48 -9.60
C PRO A 144 15.40 -7.27 -9.53
N LEU A 145 14.48 -6.99 -10.46
CA LEU A 145 13.24 -7.75 -10.60
C LEU A 145 13.49 -8.95 -11.52
N VAL A 146 13.36 -10.15 -10.96
CA VAL A 146 13.37 -11.40 -11.74
C VAL A 146 11.94 -11.86 -11.86
N PHE A 147 11.41 -11.91 -13.08
CA PHE A 147 10.06 -12.36 -13.37
C PHE A 147 10.02 -13.86 -13.53
N GLU A 148 8.89 -14.47 -13.15
CA GLU A 148 8.63 -15.86 -13.49
C GLU A 148 8.46 -15.96 -15.01
N GLU A 149 9.17 -16.90 -15.65
CA GLU A 149 8.95 -17.21 -17.05
C GLU A 149 7.57 -17.84 -17.16
N THR A 150 6.59 -17.05 -17.63
CA THR A 150 5.30 -17.60 -18.00
C THR A 150 5.55 -18.37 -19.28
N GLU A 151 5.55 -19.71 -19.22
CA GLU A 151 5.51 -20.50 -20.44
C GLU A 151 4.30 -19.99 -21.25
N PRO A 152 4.48 -19.61 -22.52
CA PRO A 152 3.37 -19.19 -23.35
C PRO A 152 2.41 -20.37 -23.43
N GLY A 153 1.28 -20.26 -22.72
CA GLY A 153 0.32 -21.34 -22.56
C GLY A 153 -0.17 -21.89 -23.90
N GLU A 154 -0.16 -23.21 -24.00
CA GLU A 154 -0.92 -24.03 -24.97
C GLU A 154 -2.43 -23.78 -24.91
#